data_AF-A0AAU9LBH9-F1
#
_entry.id   AF-A0AAU9LBH9-F1
#
_cell.length_a   1.000
_cell.length_b   1.000
_cell.length_c   1.000
_cell.angle_alpha   90.00
_cell.angle_beta   90.00
_cell.angle_gamma   90.00
#
_symmetry.space_group_name_H-M   'P 1'
#
loop_
_entity.id
_entity.type
_entity.pdbx_description
1 polymer ?
#
loop_
_entity_poly.entity_id
_entity_poly.type
_entity_poly.pdbx_seq_one_letter_code
_entity_poly.pdbx_strand_id
1 'polypeptide(L)'
;MTPHRSNLFDCGNMDTNVEATIANGKKLKVDGRRTVRLSGLNNQRIKMMDVLFIRGIDRRLLSVERLAERGLNVEFQRSSYVIWVGGRAIAVGKM
;
A
#
# COMPACT_ATOMS: atom_id res chain seq x y z
N MET A 1 -8.93 6.74 -2.47
CA MET A 1 -9.58 7.22 -1.22
C MET A 1 -10.49 6.15 -0.65
N THR A 2 -10.30 5.75 0.61
CA THR A 2 -11.43 5.39 1.48
C THR A 2 -11.01 5.73 2.91
N PRO A 3 -11.62 6.77 3.54
CA PRO A 3 -11.20 7.31 4.83
C PRO A 3 -11.78 6.54 6.02
N HIS A 4 -12.52 5.45 5.78
CA HIS A 4 -13.33 4.85 6.83
C HIS A 4 -12.62 3.67 7.50
N ARG A 5 -12.33 3.86 8.79
CA ARG A 5 -11.94 2.80 9.75
C ARG A 5 -12.90 1.61 9.74
N SER A 6 -14.15 1.78 9.28
CA SER A 6 -15.16 0.71 9.18
C SER A 6 -14.78 -0.46 8.25
N ASN A 7 -13.77 -0.28 7.40
CA ASN A 7 -13.29 -1.33 6.50
C ASN A 7 -12.09 -2.11 7.06
N LEU A 8 -11.60 -1.74 8.25
CA LEU A 8 -10.52 -2.41 8.96
C LEU A 8 -11.12 -3.51 9.84
N PHE A 9 -10.69 -4.75 9.66
CA PHE A 9 -11.01 -5.86 10.54
C PHE A 9 -9.72 -6.33 11.19
N ASP A 10 -9.78 -6.57 12.50
CA ASP A 10 -8.59 -6.94 13.28
C ASP A 10 -8.05 -8.31 12.85
N CYS A 11 -6.74 -8.35 12.66
CA CYS A 11 -5.93 -9.56 12.70
C CYS A 11 -4.87 -9.32 13.80
N GLY A 12 -4.35 -10.38 14.40
CA GLY A 12 -3.65 -10.37 15.70
C GLY A 12 -2.55 -9.31 15.89
N ASN A 13 -2.18 -9.12 17.16
CA ASN A 13 -1.03 -8.30 17.54
C ASN A 13 0.24 -8.84 16.85
N MET A 14 1.18 -7.96 16.54
CA MET A 14 2.49 -8.37 16.02
C MET A 14 3.41 -8.75 17.16
N ASP A 15 3.99 -9.95 17.10
CA ASP A 15 4.98 -10.43 18.08
C ASP A 15 6.37 -9.81 17.88
N THR A 16 6.59 -9.09 16.78
CA THR A 16 7.88 -8.51 16.37
C THR A 16 7.75 -7.04 15.98
N ASN A 17 8.80 -6.26 16.27
CA ASN A 17 8.91 -4.86 15.85
C ASN A 17 9.16 -4.80 14.34
N VAL A 18 8.10 -4.72 13.55
CA VAL A 18 8.15 -4.54 12.09
C VAL A 18 8.20 -3.06 11.74
N GLU A 19 9.08 -2.68 10.83
CA GLU A 19 9.18 -1.34 10.26
C GLU A 19 8.88 -1.37 8.76
N ALA A 20 8.24 -0.31 8.26
CA ALA A 20 8.02 -0.07 6.84
C ALA A 20 8.79 1.18 6.40
N THR A 21 9.53 1.08 5.31
CA THR A 21 10.20 2.24 4.68
C THR A 21 9.28 2.80 3.61
N ILE A 22 8.95 4.10 3.69
CA ILE A 22 8.17 4.80 2.65
C ILE A 22 9.10 5.46 1.63
N ALA A 23 8.55 5.94 0.51
CA ALA A 23 9.32 6.39 -0.65
C ALA A 23 10.34 7.50 -0.35
N ASN A 24 10.11 8.35 0.67
CA ASN A 24 11.06 9.37 1.09
C ASN A 24 12.17 8.85 2.04
N GLY A 25 12.30 7.52 2.18
CA GLY A 25 13.29 6.86 3.04
C GLY A 25 12.93 6.83 4.52
N LYS A 26 11.83 7.47 4.94
CA LYS A 26 11.40 7.44 6.35
C LYS A 26 10.95 6.02 6.72
N LYS A 27 11.45 5.54 7.86
CA LYS A 27 11.00 4.30 8.50
C LYS A 27 9.84 4.59 9.44
N LEU A 28 8.78 3.79 9.34
CA LEU A 28 7.58 3.90 10.14
C LEU A 28 7.33 2.59 10.87
N LYS A 29 7.02 2.68 12.17
CA LYS A 29 6.66 1.51 12.97
C LYS A 29 5.29 0.99 12.52
N VAL A 30 5.21 -0.32 12.31
CA VAL A 30 3.93 -1.00 12.05
C VAL A 30 3.26 -1.31 13.39
N ASP A 31 2.00 -0.90 13.53
CA ASP A 31 1.20 -1.12 14.75
C ASP A 31 0.48 -2.47 14.75
N GLY A 32 0.27 -3.09 13.58
CA GLY A 32 -0.42 -4.36 13.50
C GLY A 32 -0.65 -4.85 12.07
N ARG A 33 -1.18 -6.06 11.96
CA ARG A 33 -1.75 -6.58 10.71
C ARG A 33 -3.26 -6.45 10.75
N ARG A 34 -3.87 -6.18 9.60
CA ARG A 34 -5.32 -5.98 9.47
C ARG A 34 -5.82 -6.60 8.17
N THR A 35 -7.08 -6.99 8.19
CA THR A 35 -7.82 -7.33 6.98
C THR A 35 -8.58 -6.10 6.51
N VAL A 36 -8.49 -5.79 5.22
CA VAL A 36 -9.18 -4.65 4.61
C VAL A 36 -10.13 -5.14 3.52
N ARG A 37 -11.36 -4.64 3.54
CA ARG A 37 -12.32 -4.83 2.43
C ARG A 37 -12.26 -3.63 1.49
N LEU A 38 -12.13 -3.92 0.19
CA LEU A 38 -12.10 -2.94 -0.90
C LEU A 38 -13.20 -3.26 -1.91
N SER A 39 -13.68 -2.23 -2.60
CA SER A 39 -14.51 -2.40 -3.80
C SER A 39 -13.62 -2.22 -5.02
N GLY A 40 -13.55 -3.24 -5.87
CA GLY A 40 -12.93 -3.15 -7.19
C GLY A 40 -13.81 -2.37 -8.17
N LEU A 41 -13.27 -2.07 -9.36
CA LEU A 41 -13.94 -1.26 -10.38
C LEU A 41 -15.30 -1.86 -10.83
N ASN A 42 -15.43 -3.19 -10.84
CA ASN A 42 -16.66 -3.89 -11.22
C ASN A 42 -17.57 -4.16 -10.01
N ASN A 43 -17.49 -3.33 -8.96
CA ASN A 43 -18.15 -3.51 -7.67
C ASN A 43 -17.82 -4.85 -6.97
N GLN A 44 -16.76 -5.53 -7.42
CA GLN A 44 -16.29 -6.77 -6.83
C GLN A 44 -15.73 -6.48 -5.43
N ARG A 45 -16.21 -7.21 -4.42
CA ARG A 45 -15.65 -7.12 -3.07
C ARG A 45 -14.32 -7.85 -3.02
N ILE A 46 -13.24 -7.13 -2.76
CA ILE A 46 -11.88 -7.65 -2.60
C ILE A 46 -11.55 -7.65 -1.12
N LYS A 47 -11.18 -8.81 -0.56
CA LYS A 47 -10.68 -8.94 0.80
C LYS A 47 -9.15 -9.04 0.75
N MET A 48 -8.45 -8.03 1.26
CA MET A 48 -7.01 -8.08 1.47
C MET A 48 -6.73 -8.51 2.91
N MET A 49 -5.95 -9.57 3.09
CA MET A 49 -5.52 -10.06 4.39
C MET A 49 -4.08 -9.62 4.65
N ASP A 50 -3.65 -9.68 5.92
CA ASP A 50 -2.29 -9.37 6.36
C ASP A 50 -1.73 -8.01 5.90
N VAL A 51 -2.59 -7.00 5.80
CA VAL A 51 -2.19 -5.63 5.46
C VAL A 51 -1.55 -4.97 6.67
N LEU A 52 -0.42 -4.29 6.47
CA LEU A 52 0.25 -3.55 7.53
C LEU A 52 -0.56 -2.30 7.91
N PHE A 53 -0.84 -2.14 9.20
CA PHE A 53 -1.46 -0.96 9.77
C PHE A 53 -0.41 -0.08 10.44
N ILE A 54 -0.32 1.16 10.02
CA ILE A 54 0.59 2.18 10.57
C ILE A 54 -0.28 3.36 11.02
N ARG A 55 -0.25 3.68 12.32
CA ARG A 55 -0.95 4.83 12.86
C ARG A 55 -0.40 6.12 12.28
N GLY A 56 -1.30 7.06 12.01
CA GLY A 56 -0.95 8.39 11.50
C GLY A 56 -0.74 8.47 9.99
N ILE A 57 -0.85 7.36 9.25
CA ILE A 57 -0.96 7.41 7.79
C ILE A 57 -2.45 7.49 7.42
N ASP A 58 -2.85 8.60 6.79
CA ASP A 58 -4.21 8.90 6.32
C ASP A 58 -4.51 8.34 4.92
N ARG A 59 -3.52 7.69 4.30
CA ARG A 59 -3.56 7.16 2.94
C ARG A 59 -3.29 5.66 2.92
N ARG A 60 -3.76 5.00 1.86
CA ARG A 60 -3.41 3.61 1.57
C ARG A 60 -2.14 3.60 0.73
N LEU A 61 -1.19 2.77 1.14
CA LEU A 61 0.07 2.58 0.44
C LEU A 61 0.07 1.20 -0.20
N LEU A 62 0.67 1.12 -1.40
CA LEU A 62 0.98 -0.14 -2.07
C LEU A 62 2.50 -0.32 -1.99
N SER A 63 2.94 -1.52 -1.60
CA SER A 63 4.36 -1.85 -1.60
C SER A 63 4.88 -1.92 -3.03
N VAL A 64 6.03 -1.30 -3.29
CA VAL A 64 6.73 -1.38 -4.58
C VAL A 64 7.06 -2.83 -4.93
N GLU A 65 7.48 -3.63 -3.95
CA GLU A 65 7.76 -5.06 -4.14
C GLU A 65 6.51 -5.82 -4.60
N ARG A 66 5.35 -5.55 -4.00
CA ARG A 66 4.07 -6.16 -4.41
C ARG A 66 3.64 -5.72 -5.82
N LEU A 67 4.03 -4.53 -6.26
CA LEU A 67 3.82 -4.08 -7.63
C LEU A 67 4.77 -4.85 -8.57
N ALA A 68 6.04 -5.01 -8.20
CA ALA A 68 7.04 -5.76 -8.96
C ALA A 68 6.65 -7.24 -9.16
N GLU A 69 6.13 -7.90 -8.12
CA GLU A 69 5.58 -9.26 -8.20
C GLU A 69 4.45 -9.40 -9.25
N ARG A 70 3.76 -8.29 -9.57
CA ARG A 70 2.70 -8.23 -10.58
C ARG A 70 3.21 -7.83 -11.97
N GLY A 71 4.53 -7.73 -12.16
CA GLY A 71 5.15 -7.29 -13.42
C GLY A 71 5.10 -5.78 -13.65
N LEU A 72 4.84 -5.00 -12.59
CA LEU A 72 4.86 -3.54 -12.64
C LEU A 72 6.26 -3.04 -12.29
N ASN A 73 6.78 -2.07 -13.04
CA ASN A 73 8.00 -1.37 -12.67
C ASN A 73 7.66 0.02 -12.11
N VAL A 74 8.28 0.40 -11.00
CA VAL A 74 8.12 1.73 -10.40
C VAL A 74 9.43 2.49 -10.56
N GLU A 75 9.39 3.57 -11.34
CA GLU A 75 10.53 4.45 -11.55
C GLU A 75 10.37 5.71 -10.69
N PHE A 76 11.38 6.00 -9.87
CA PHE A 76 11.41 7.18 -9.01
C PHE A 76 12.26 8.28 -9.63
N GLN A 77 11.69 9.48 -9.71
CA GLN A 77 12.36 10.72 -10.13
C GLN A 77 12.39 11.69 -8.95
N ARG A 78 13.06 12.84 -9.10
CA ARG A 78 13.32 13.80 -8.01
C ARG A 78 12.08 14.20 -7.18
N SER A 79 10.91 14.32 -7.80
CA SER A 79 9.66 14.72 -7.11
C SER A 79 8.44 13.97 -7.64
N SER A 80 8.67 12.89 -8.37
CA SER A 80 7.64 12.17 -9.10
C SER A 80 7.97 10.69 -9.20
N TYR A 81 6.96 9.90 -9.55
CA TYR A 81 7.13 8.50 -9.87
C TYR A 81 6.28 8.13 -11.09
N VAL A 82 6.73 7.12 -11.81
CA VAL A 82 6.01 6.52 -12.95
C VAL A 82 5.87 5.02 -12.71
N ILE A 83 4.66 4.49 -12.91
CA ILE A 83 4.39 3.05 -12.87
C ILE A 83 4.23 2.56 -14.31
N TRP A 84 5.01 1.54 -14.67
CA TRP A 84 5.07 0.95 -16.00
C TRP A 84 4.51 -0.46 -16.02
N VAL A 85 3.85 -0.84 -17.13
CA VAL A 85 3.47 -2.21 -17.49
C VAL A 85 3.97 -2.48 -18.91
N GLY A 86 4.88 -3.44 -19.09
CA GLY A 86 5.32 -3.87 -20.42
C GLY A 86 5.74 -2.71 -21.34
N GLY A 87 6.51 -1.75 -20.81
CA GLY A 87 7.00 -0.57 -21.55
C GLY A 87 6.01 0.58 -21.70
N ARG A 88 4.77 0.47 -21.18
CA ARG A 88 3.77 1.55 -21.18
C ARG A 88 3.58 2.15 -19.80
N ALA A 89 3.59 3.48 -19.70
CA ALA A 89 3.26 4.18 -18.47
C ALA A 89 1.76 4.06 -18.20
N ILE A 90 1.40 3.59 -17.01
CA ILE A 90 -0.01 3.42 -16.59
C ILE A 90 -0.42 4.37 -15.45
N ALA A 91 0.56 4.93 -14.73
CA ALA A 91 0.31 5.93 -13.71
C ALA A 91 1.53 6.84 -13.54
N VAL A 92 1.28 8.12 -13.26
CA VAL A 92 2.29 9.10 -12.87
C VAL A 92 1.78 9.81 -11.62
N GLY A 93 2.68 10.07 -10.67
CA GLY A 93 2.34 10.79 -9.45
C GLY A 93 3.46 11.68 -8.96
N LYS A 94 3.12 12.59 -8.04
CA LYS A 94 4.09 13.39 -7.28
C LYS A 94 4.34 12.75 -5.91
N MET A 95 5.55 12.92 -5.41
CA MET A 95 5.93 12.51 -4.04
C MET A 95 5.56 13.55 -3.00
#